data_AF-A0A7K2BZW2-F1
#
_entry.id   AF-A0A7K2BZW2-F1
#
_cell.length_a   1.000
_cell.length_b   1.000
_cell.length_c   1.000
_cell.angle_alpha   90.00
_cell.angle_beta   90.00
_cell.angle_gamma   90.00
#
_symmetry.space_group_name_H-M   'P 1'
#
loop_
_entity.id
_entity.type
_entity.pdbx_description
1 polymer ?
#
loop_
_entity_poly.entity_id
_entity_poly.type
_entity_poly.pdbx_seq_one_letter_code
_entity_poly.pdbx_strand_id
1 'polypeptide(L)'
;MKITVFATLVLFICLVAGISIWRTAYHWQSSPPKRVTVETLDDPVQILWGEFNSVEIRAKSMPDALTGLGYVQGRLNGWTIALWRQAALGRLSDWYTPMGEHADRLVLQLGLAEIAQAAAKNLDAQEKELITAFGAGIQSAWKGTDYMHEFFLQEITPEPWEPWHTLAIERLIAWISTSPDSVCGLGLYVCSGDAELRSMLHLQGFEFGSSWILFSPERSLLYQRHVLGNAVPPVFQEAVLNVQGQSELEGLSLIGTPFFPTGKSQNYAWSILVHSPKATGRVFYSLDQQMHLTFPLREEIVIHRRTDSTFSTPGALQELKWSGFSAVSDAKSWFSLPRVSSAAFQLWQGAGILMSPDGSWNVFGEPKFVFPVDSGLVIGNNPQVRHAALYLDGIDPRRSDVDTWVTDTQSNWVRDTLSTMLASLPIDSVEQALPGAPAPINSALTYLINWDYRFDSQSIGATIYHEWAMSTGRDLETGLYDAIGRLTRKFGVDQTQWLWGRVYESSRMFTIHRRTDSKIFEPLEVPSSGHETTMAWGGASAAVAPVTWEAWIWNGTDAHYTVRRHRVDIHQPLGRYTTSNNHFTFSFPTSYSMTTSLVP
;
A
#
# COMPACT_ATOMS: atom_id res chain seq x y z
N MET A 1 -53.98 31.39 -5.41
CA MET A 1 -53.08 32.03 -4.42
C MET A 1 -52.82 31.14 -3.21
N LYS A 2 -53.83 30.61 -2.50
CA LYS A 2 -53.61 29.76 -1.31
C LYS A 2 -52.88 28.44 -1.60
N ILE A 3 -53.18 27.77 -2.72
CA ILE A 3 -52.53 26.50 -3.11
C ILE A 3 -51.06 26.71 -3.48
N THR A 4 -50.75 27.80 -4.21
CA THR A 4 -49.37 28.13 -4.61
C THR A 4 -48.48 28.46 -3.42
N VAL A 5 -49.00 29.18 -2.42
CA VAL A 5 -48.29 29.48 -1.17
C VAL A 5 -48.07 28.21 -0.33
N PHE A 6 -49.06 27.32 -0.25
CA PHE A 6 -48.91 26.05 0.45
C PHE A 6 -47.89 25.13 -0.22
N ALA A 7 -47.92 25.01 -1.54
CA ALA A 7 -46.95 24.20 -2.30
C ALA A 7 -45.51 24.73 -2.17
N THR A 8 -45.31 26.05 -2.20
CA THR A 8 -43.98 26.65 -1.97
C THR A 8 -43.48 26.43 -0.54
N LEU A 9 -44.35 26.52 0.46
CA LEU A 9 -43.99 26.24 1.85
C LEU A 9 -43.58 24.78 2.06
N VAL A 10 -44.33 23.82 1.49
CA VAL A 10 -44.01 22.39 1.55
C VAL A 10 -42.67 22.11 0.85
N LEU A 11 -42.45 22.67 -0.34
CA LEU A 11 -41.18 22.53 -1.06
C LEU A 11 -40.00 23.09 -0.24
N PHE A 12 -40.18 24.25 0.39
CA PHE A 12 -39.16 24.84 1.25
C PHE A 12 -38.85 23.96 2.48
N ILE A 13 -39.87 23.41 3.13
CA ILE A 13 -39.69 22.48 4.27
C ILE A 13 -38.97 21.21 3.81
N CYS A 14 -39.35 20.62 2.68
CA CYS A 14 -38.67 19.45 2.11
C CYS A 14 -37.21 19.77 1.76
N LEU A 15 -36.93 20.96 1.23
CA LEU A 15 -35.57 21.41 0.93
C LEU A 15 -34.74 21.57 2.22
N VAL A 16 -35.28 22.24 3.25
CA VAL A 16 -34.58 22.45 4.53
C VAL A 16 -34.39 21.13 5.29
N ALA A 17 -35.38 20.24 5.29
CA ALA A 17 -35.28 18.90 5.85
C ALA A 17 -34.25 18.07 5.06
N GLY A 18 -34.27 18.14 3.73
CA GLY A 18 -33.28 17.50 2.87
C GLY A 18 -31.87 18.01 3.15
N ILE A 19 -31.66 19.32 3.28
CA ILE A 19 -30.37 19.94 3.62
C ILE A 19 -29.94 19.55 5.05
N SER A 20 -30.86 19.49 6.01
CA SER A 20 -30.54 19.12 7.39
C SER A 20 -30.19 17.64 7.53
N ILE A 21 -30.96 16.75 6.87
CA ILE A 21 -30.66 15.32 6.79
C ILE A 21 -29.33 15.12 6.07
N TRP A 22 -29.11 15.82 4.94
CA TRP A 22 -27.84 15.77 4.22
C TRP A 22 -26.68 16.24 5.11
N ARG A 23 -26.84 17.34 5.83
CA ARG A 23 -25.79 17.87 6.70
C ARG A 23 -25.48 16.95 7.87
N THR A 24 -26.50 16.35 8.47
CA THR A 24 -26.32 15.43 9.61
C THR A 24 -25.83 14.05 9.17
N ALA A 25 -26.28 13.52 8.04
CA ALA A 25 -25.86 12.22 7.53
C ALA A 25 -24.45 12.25 6.92
N TYR A 26 -24.03 13.37 6.30
CA TYR A 26 -22.79 13.43 5.51
C TYR A 26 -21.68 14.32 6.10
N HIS A 27 -21.97 15.29 6.98
CA HIS A 27 -20.94 16.02 7.73
C HIS A 27 -20.70 15.44 9.15
N TRP A 28 -21.04 14.17 9.38
CA TRP A 28 -20.75 13.47 10.65
C TRP A 28 -19.27 13.09 10.81
N GLN A 29 -18.35 13.57 9.96
CA GLN A 29 -16.94 13.63 10.38
C GLN A 29 -16.81 14.69 11.47
N SER A 30 -17.12 14.27 12.69
CA SER A 30 -16.94 15.06 13.89
C SER A 30 -15.49 15.53 13.94
N SER A 31 -15.32 16.85 13.89
CA SER A 31 -14.03 17.49 14.05
C SER A 31 -13.29 16.89 15.24
N PRO A 32 -11.97 16.75 15.17
CA PRO A 32 -11.18 16.26 16.29
C PRO A 32 -11.57 17.01 17.58
N PRO A 33 -11.79 16.29 18.70
CA PRO A 33 -12.13 16.93 19.96
C PRO A 33 -11.01 17.90 20.35
N LYS A 34 -11.36 19.04 20.93
CA LYS A 34 -10.36 20.03 21.37
C LYS A 34 -9.48 19.51 22.50
N ARG A 35 -10.01 18.63 23.34
CA ARG A 35 -9.32 18.05 24.48
C ARG A 35 -9.73 16.60 24.68
N VAL A 36 -8.77 15.75 24.98
CA VAL A 36 -8.97 14.33 25.32
C VAL A 36 -8.11 13.98 26.52
N THR A 37 -8.67 13.25 27.47
CA THR A 37 -7.93 12.74 28.63
C THR A 37 -7.31 11.38 28.30
N VAL A 38 -6.01 11.24 28.54
CA VAL A 38 -5.22 10.04 28.30
C VAL A 38 -4.36 9.80 29.55
N GLU A 39 -4.82 8.89 30.40
CA GLU A 39 -4.27 8.62 31.74
C GLU A 39 -2.78 8.22 31.74
N THR A 40 -2.24 7.77 30.61
CA THR A 40 -0.86 7.29 30.49
C THR A 40 0.14 8.37 30.09
N LEU A 41 -0.30 9.62 29.90
CA LEU A 41 0.60 10.73 29.56
C LEU A 41 1.31 11.24 30.80
N ASP A 42 2.60 11.54 30.66
CA ASP A 42 3.36 12.28 31.67
C ASP A 42 3.17 13.79 31.49
N ASP A 43 3.15 14.24 30.24
CA ASP A 43 2.97 15.63 29.85
C ASP A 43 1.90 15.80 28.76
N PRO A 44 1.23 16.97 28.67
CA PRO A 44 0.28 17.24 27.60
C PRO A 44 0.90 17.17 26.20
N VAL A 45 0.13 16.64 25.25
CA VAL A 45 0.50 16.54 23.83
C VAL A 45 -0.42 17.42 23.00
N GLN A 46 0.14 18.19 22.07
CA GLN A 46 -0.64 18.96 21.09
C GLN A 46 -0.60 18.28 19.73
N ILE A 47 -1.78 18.00 19.18
CA ILE A 47 -1.95 17.48 17.83
C ILE A 47 -2.51 18.61 16.96
N LEU A 48 -1.73 19.05 16.00
CA LEU A 48 -2.10 20.03 14.99
C LEU A 48 -2.57 19.29 13.74
N TRP A 49 -3.81 19.50 13.35
CA TRP A 49 -4.43 18.82 12.21
C TRP A 49 -4.28 19.65 10.95
N GLY A 50 -3.55 19.08 10.01
CA GLY A 50 -3.19 19.68 8.74
C GLY A 50 -4.19 19.36 7.64
N GLU A 51 -3.84 19.80 6.43
CA GLU A 51 -4.54 19.38 5.22
C GLU A 51 -4.37 17.87 5.00
N PHE A 52 -5.37 17.26 4.35
CA PHE A 52 -5.37 15.85 3.99
C PHE A 52 -5.18 14.85 5.17
N ASN A 53 -5.54 15.25 6.39
CA ASN A 53 -5.34 14.48 7.63
C ASN A 53 -3.86 14.24 7.99
N SER A 54 -2.94 15.03 7.45
CA SER A 54 -1.58 15.12 7.98
C SER A 54 -1.60 15.73 9.38
N VAL A 55 -0.60 15.42 10.21
CA VAL A 55 -0.54 15.92 11.59
C VAL A 55 0.86 16.37 11.97
N GLU A 56 0.93 17.35 12.87
CA GLU A 56 2.12 17.62 13.69
C GLU A 56 1.78 17.35 15.16
N ILE A 57 2.62 16.55 15.80
CA ILE A 57 2.48 16.12 17.18
C ILE A 57 3.62 16.76 17.97
N ARG A 58 3.27 17.66 18.89
CA ARG A 58 4.21 18.32 19.80
C ARG A 58 4.12 17.71 21.19
N ALA A 59 5.25 17.26 21.72
CA ALA A 59 5.34 16.64 23.03
C ALA A 59 6.67 16.96 23.73
N LYS A 60 6.72 16.77 25.06
CA LYS A 60 7.97 16.95 25.81
C LYS A 60 8.86 15.72 25.79
N SER A 61 8.27 14.54 25.66
CA SER A 61 8.96 13.25 25.66
C SER A 61 8.59 12.42 24.43
N MET A 62 9.43 11.45 24.08
CA MET A 62 9.14 10.52 22.99
C MET A 62 7.97 9.57 23.32
N PRO A 63 7.85 9.00 24.54
CA PRO A 63 6.65 8.23 24.93
C PRO A 63 5.34 9.02 24.75
N ASP A 64 5.29 10.28 25.18
CA ASP A 64 4.11 11.13 24.98
C ASP A 64 3.84 11.38 23.49
N ALA A 65 4.88 11.66 22.69
CA ALA A 65 4.75 11.82 21.25
C ALA A 65 4.17 10.57 20.57
N LEU A 66 4.63 9.38 20.97
CA LEU A 66 4.12 8.11 20.45
C LEU A 66 2.69 7.82 20.91
N THR A 67 2.31 8.23 22.12
CA THR A 67 0.90 8.21 22.57
C THR A 67 0.06 9.10 21.65
N GLY A 68 0.55 10.30 21.32
CA GLY A 68 -0.08 11.19 20.34
C GLY A 68 -0.24 10.55 18.96
N LEU A 69 0.83 9.90 18.46
CA LEU A 69 0.81 9.21 17.16
C LEU A 69 -0.18 8.04 17.15
N GLY A 70 -0.18 7.23 18.21
CA GLY A 70 -1.12 6.12 18.38
C GLY A 70 -2.57 6.61 18.43
N TYR A 71 -2.83 7.74 19.11
CA TYR A 71 -4.16 8.35 19.13
C TYR A 71 -4.59 8.83 17.74
N VAL A 72 -3.71 9.49 16.99
CA VAL A 72 -4.00 9.93 15.61
C VAL A 72 -4.32 8.74 14.72
N GLN A 73 -3.45 7.72 14.71
CA GLN A 73 -3.65 6.54 13.88
C GLN A 73 -4.91 5.78 14.28
N GLY A 74 -5.16 5.59 15.57
CA GLY A 74 -6.36 4.95 16.08
C GLY A 74 -7.64 5.71 15.72
N ARG A 75 -7.61 7.04 15.71
CA ARG A 75 -8.76 7.89 15.34
C ARG A 75 -9.02 7.87 13.83
N LEU A 76 -7.98 8.03 13.01
CA LEU A 76 -8.13 8.16 11.56
C LEU A 76 -8.29 6.81 10.85
N ASN A 77 -7.67 5.76 11.38
CA ASN A 77 -7.53 4.45 10.72
C ASN A 77 -8.00 3.29 11.63
N GLY A 78 -8.82 3.58 12.64
CA GLY A 78 -9.22 2.61 13.67
C GLY A 78 -9.81 1.32 13.12
N TRP A 79 -10.67 1.43 12.10
CA TRP A 79 -11.23 0.28 11.40
C TRP A 79 -10.15 -0.59 10.74
N THR A 80 -9.29 0.02 9.92
CA THR A 80 -8.22 -0.69 9.20
C THR A 80 -7.23 -1.35 10.17
N ILE A 81 -6.84 -0.65 11.24
CA ILE A 81 -5.95 -1.18 12.26
C ILE A 81 -6.58 -2.38 12.99
N ALA A 82 -7.87 -2.31 13.30
CA ALA A 82 -8.56 -3.43 13.94
C ALA A 82 -8.77 -4.62 12.98
N LEU A 83 -9.04 -4.37 11.70
CA LEU A 83 -9.09 -5.41 10.67
C LEU A 83 -7.73 -6.11 10.54
N TRP A 84 -6.63 -5.34 10.48
CA TRP A 84 -5.27 -5.90 10.45
C TRP A 84 -4.95 -6.66 11.73
N ARG A 85 -5.44 -6.22 12.89
CA ARG A 85 -5.34 -7.01 14.11
C ARG A 85 -6.09 -8.33 13.97
N GLN A 86 -7.35 -8.36 13.52
CA GLN A 86 -8.08 -9.62 13.32
C GLN A 86 -7.36 -10.55 12.35
N ALA A 87 -6.83 -10.01 11.25
CA ALA A 87 -5.99 -10.74 10.31
C ALA A 87 -4.74 -11.32 10.99
N ALA A 88 -4.00 -10.53 11.77
CA ALA A 88 -2.79 -10.98 12.47
C ALA A 88 -3.08 -12.03 13.57
N LEU A 89 -4.32 -12.07 14.08
CA LEU A 89 -4.77 -13.05 15.07
C LEU A 89 -5.42 -14.30 14.46
N GLY A 90 -5.64 -14.32 13.14
CA GLY A 90 -6.34 -15.41 12.45
C GLY A 90 -7.82 -15.50 12.84
N ARG A 91 -8.49 -14.34 12.86
CA ARG A 91 -9.88 -14.16 13.30
C ARG A 91 -10.72 -13.32 12.33
N LEU A 92 -10.36 -13.27 11.04
CA LEU A 92 -11.15 -12.58 10.02
C LEU A 92 -12.55 -13.19 9.84
N SER A 93 -12.65 -14.51 9.97
CA SER A 93 -13.91 -15.25 9.85
C SER A 93 -14.90 -14.95 10.98
N ASP A 94 -14.45 -14.49 12.15
CA ASP A 94 -15.32 -13.99 13.24
C ASP A 94 -16.18 -12.82 12.75
N TRP A 95 -15.64 -12.00 11.86
CA TRP A 95 -16.34 -10.82 11.32
C TRP A 95 -17.05 -11.14 10.00
N TYR A 96 -16.57 -12.12 9.22
CA TYR A 96 -16.99 -12.30 7.82
C TYR A 96 -17.29 -13.75 7.40
N THR A 97 -17.87 -14.58 8.27
CA THR A 97 -18.20 -15.98 7.94
C THR A 97 -19.07 -16.12 6.66
N PRO A 98 -18.76 -17.02 5.70
CA PRO A 98 -17.66 -18.02 5.72
C PRO A 98 -16.34 -17.54 5.06
N MET A 99 -16.21 -16.27 4.71
CA MET A 99 -14.96 -15.73 4.15
C MET A 99 -13.88 -15.62 5.22
N GLY A 100 -12.63 -15.85 4.82
CA GLY A 100 -11.46 -15.73 5.71
C GLY A 100 -11.06 -17.00 6.43
N GLU A 101 -11.79 -18.11 6.26
CA GLU A 101 -11.42 -19.38 6.90
C GLU A 101 -10.05 -19.93 6.44
N HIS A 102 -9.64 -19.80 5.17
CA HIS A 102 -8.30 -20.25 4.78
C HIS A 102 -7.23 -19.27 5.25
N ALA A 103 -7.52 -17.96 5.22
CA ALA A 103 -6.64 -16.93 5.77
C ALA A 103 -6.39 -17.14 7.27
N ASP A 104 -7.44 -17.35 8.05
CA ASP A 104 -7.37 -17.59 9.49
C ASP A 104 -6.60 -18.84 9.81
N ARG A 105 -6.91 -19.95 9.12
CA ARG A 105 -6.16 -21.19 9.33
C ARG A 105 -4.69 -21.04 8.96
N LEU A 106 -4.33 -20.30 7.92
CA LEU A 106 -2.94 -20.00 7.62
C LEU A 106 -2.30 -19.19 8.76
N VAL A 107 -2.91 -18.10 9.21
CA VAL A 107 -2.32 -17.24 10.25
C VAL A 107 -2.16 -17.98 11.58
N LEU A 108 -3.15 -18.77 11.98
CA LEU A 108 -3.08 -19.63 13.16
C LEU A 108 -1.96 -20.68 13.01
N GLN A 109 -1.77 -21.22 11.80
CA GLN A 109 -0.64 -22.12 11.53
C GLN A 109 0.72 -21.43 11.64
N LEU A 110 0.84 -20.21 11.11
CA LEU A 110 2.06 -19.40 11.25
C LEU A 110 2.30 -19.04 12.73
N GLY A 111 1.24 -18.92 13.53
CA GLY A 111 1.28 -18.59 14.96
C GLY A 111 1.77 -17.17 15.22
N LEU A 112 1.34 -16.22 14.37
CA LEU A 112 1.81 -14.83 14.41
C LEU A 112 1.54 -14.18 15.78
N ALA A 113 0.38 -14.47 16.39
CA ALA A 113 -0.02 -13.93 17.68
C ALA A 113 0.89 -14.42 18.82
N GLU A 114 1.13 -15.72 18.92
CA GLU A 114 1.97 -16.31 19.96
C GLU A 114 3.40 -15.80 19.88
N ILE A 115 3.93 -15.68 18.65
CA ILE A 115 5.28 -15.17 18.43
C ILE A 115 5.35 -13.67 18.74
N ALA A 116 4.34 -12.88 18.39
CA ALA A 116 4.26 -11.47 18.74
C ALA A 116 4.25 -11.26 20.27
N GLN A 117 3.49 -12.06 21.00
CA GLN A 117 3.49 -12.04 22.48
C GLN A 117 4.85 -12.44 23.06
N ALA A 118 5.52 -13.44 22.48
CA ALA A 118 6.88 -13.82 22.89
C ALA A 118 7.88 -12.71 22.61
N ALA A 119 7.82 -12.07 21.44
CA ALA A 119 8.66 -10.93 21.08
C ALA A 119 8.43 -9.74 22.02
N ALA A 120 7.19 -9.45 22.40
CA ALA A 120 6.86 -8.40 23.36
C ALA A 120 7.52 -8.65 24.73
N LYS A 121 7.64 -9.90 25.17
CA LYS A 121 8.36 -10.26 26.40
C LYS A 121 9.86 -10.04 26.27
N ASN A 122 10.42 -10.21 25.07
CA ASN A 122 11.85 -10.10 24.78
C ASN A 122 12.33 -8.66 24.50
N LEU A 123 11.41 -7.72 24.26
CA LEU A 123 11.75 -6.30 24.14
C LEU A 123 12.50 -5.79 25.39
N ASP A 124 13.45 -4.88 25.19
CA ASP A 124 14.10 -4.17 26.28
C ASP A 124 13.14 -3.19 26.97
N ALA A 125 13.59 -2.60 28.09
CA ALA A 125 12.73 -1.72 28.88
C ALA A 125 12.27 -0.47 28.11
N GLN A 126 13.14 0.11 27.28
CA GLN A 126 12.83 1.30 26.51
C GLN A 126 11.86 0.97 25.36
N GLU A 127 12.10 -0.13 24.64
CA GLU A 127 11.21 -0.60 23.58
C GLU A 127 9.80 -0.91 24.12
N LYS A 128 9.71 -1.57 25.28
CA LYS A 128 8.44 -1.84 25.95
C LYS A 128 7.69 -0.57 26.31
N GLU A 129 8.38 0.42 26.87
CA GLU A 129 7.81 1.72 27.22
C GLU A 129 7.23 2.41 25.97
N LEU A 130 8.01 2.52 24.90
CA LEU A 130 7.61 3.19 23.67
C LEU A 130 6.44 2.50 22.95
N ILE A 131 6.45 1.16 22.87
CA ILE A 131 5.34 0.39 22.28
C ILE A 131 4.08 0.46 23.15
N THR A 132 4.23 0.47 24.48
CA THR A 132 3.10 0.63 25.40
C THR A 132 2.46 2.01 25.28
N ALA A 133 3.27 3.07 25.20
CA ALA A 133 2.80 4.44 25.02
C ALA A 133 2.03 4.59 23.70
N PHE A 134 2.58 4.07 22.60
CA PHE A 134 1.90 4.03 21.30
C PHE A 134 0.54 3.29 21.38
N GLY A 135 0.51 2.11 22.00
CA GLY A 135 -0.72 1.33 22.18
C GLY A 135 -1.77 2.04 23.05
N ALA A 136 -1.35 2.76 24.09
CA ALA A 136 -2.24 3.55 24.94
C ALA A 136 -2.91 4.70 24.17
N GLY A 137 -2.21 5.29 23.20
CA GLY A 137 -2.76 6.24 22.24
C GLY A 137 -3.90 5.64 21.42
N ILE A 138 -3.67 4.49 20.79
CA ILE A 138 -4.70 3.77 20.01
C ILE A 138 -5.91 3.46 20.89
N GLN A 139 -5.67 2.86 22.05
CA GLN A 139 -6.74 2.52 23.00
C GLN A 139 -7.55 3.75 23.43
N SER A 140 -6.90 4.91 23.61
CA SER A 140 -7.57 6.15 23.99
C SER A 140 -8.42 6.72 22.87
N ALA A 141 -8.00 6.56 21.60
CA ALA A 141 -8.83 6.95 20.45
C ALA A 141 -10.10 6.11 20.34
N TRP A 142 -10.11 4.90 20.90
CA TRP A 142 -11.24 3.96 20.86
C TRP A 142 -12.20 4.15 22.05
N LYS A 143 -11.83 4.96 23.05
CA LYS A 143 -12.72 5.36 24.15
C LYS A 143 -13.76 6.37 23.59
N GLY A 144 -15.01 5.93 23.44
CA GLY A 144 -16.13 6.77 22.96
C GLY A 144 -16.35 6.68 21.45
N THR A 145 -16.76 5.50 20.99
CA THR A 145 -16.89 5.01 19.59
C THR A 145 -17.69 5.88 18.61
N ASP A 146 -18.18 7.05 19.00
CA ASP A 146 -18.92 8.01 18.17
C ASP A 146 -18.15 8.45 16.91
N TYR A 147 -16.84 8.23 16.90
CA TYR A 147 -15.88 8.65 15.87
C TYR A 147 -15.56 7.59 14.82
N MET A 148 -16.11 6.38 14.93
CA MET A 148 -15.80 5.27 14.03
C MET A 148 -17.06 4.73 13.38
N HIS A 149 -17.43 5.39 12.29
CA HIS A 149 -18.66 5.10 11.56
C HIS A 149 -18.73 3.64 11.14
N GLU A 150 -17.61 3.05 10.73
CA GLU A 150 -17.49 1.66 10.27
C GLU A 150 -17.84 0.65 11.37
N PHE A 151 -17.33 0.82 12.60
CA PHE A 151 -17.68 -0.07 13.71
C PHE A 151 -19.17 -0.03 14.04
N PHE A 152 -19.75 1.18 14.11
CA PHE A 152 -21.17 1.37 14.36
C PHE A 152 -22.03 0.69 13.28
N LEU A 153 -21.67 0.87 12.01
CA LEU A 153 -22.41 0.35 10.86
C LEU A 153 -22.30 -1.16 10.68
N GLN A 154 -21.19 -1.74 11.14
CA GLN A 154 -20.95 -3.19 11.10
C GLN A 154 -21.45 -3.88 12.37
N GLU A 155 -21.94 -3.12 13.36
CA GLU A 155 -22.36 -3.60 14.68
C GLU A 155 -21.23 -4.33 15.42
N ILE A 156 -19.99 -3.88 15.22
CA ILE A 156 -18.78 -4.46 15.83
C ILE A 156 -18.28 -3.52 16.92
N THR A 157 -18.07 -4.05 18.13
CA THR A 157 -17.36 -3.33 19.18
C THR A 157 -15.86 -3.63 19.09
N PRO A 158 -14.98 -2.63 18.94
CA PRO A 158 -13.55 -2.88 18.90
C PRO A 158 -13.07 -3.46 20.24
N GLU A 159 -12.47 -4.66 20.20
CA GLU A 159 -11.81 -5.21 21.38
C GLU A 159 -10.65 -4.29 21.83
N PRO A 160 -10.28 -4.27 23.12
CA PRO A 160 -9.17 -3.44 23.61
C PRO A 160 -7.86 -3.66 22.85
N TRP A 161 -7.07 -2.59 22.72
CA TRP A 161 -5.75 -2.63 22.13
C TRP A 161 -4.68 -2.90 23.20
N GLU A 162 -4.07 -4.07 23.14
CA GLU A 162 -2.86 -4.39 23.91
C GLU A 162 -1.58 -4.05 23.13
N PRO A 163 -0.49 -3.63 23.80
CA PRO A 163 0.75 -3.20 23.12
C PRO A 163 1.36 -4.23 22.17
N TRP A 164 1.26 -5.53 22.49
CA TRP A 164 1.83 -6.58 21.63
C TRP A 164 1.10 -6.72 20.29
N HIS A 165 -0.12 -6.20 20.14
CA HIS A 165 -0.82 -6.19 18.84
C HIS A 165 -0.05 -5.38 17.79
N THR A 166 0.74 -4.37 18.19
CA THR A 166 1.66 -3.68 17.28
C THR A 166 2.69 -4.64 16.68
N LEU A 167 3.20 -5.59 17.48
CA LEU A 167 4.14 -6.62 17.01
C LEU A 167 3.45 -7.74 16.22
N ALA A 168 2.14 -7.91 16.39
CA ALA A 168 1.33 -8.80 15.57
C ALA A 168 1.10 -8.19 14.18
N ILE A 169 0.78 -6.90 14.10
CA ILE A 169 0.70 -6.17 12.82
C ILE A 169 2.06 -6.15 12.13
N GLU A 170 3.16 -5.90 12.83
CA GLU A 170 4.52 -5.99 12.27
C GLU A 170 4.73 -7.30 11.50
N ARG A 171 4.34 -8.43 12.10
CA ARG A 171 4.48 -9.76 11.50
C ARG A 171 3.53 -9.98 10.34
N LEU A 172 2.28 -9.53 10.45
CA LEU A 172 1.34 -9.59 9.35
C LEU A 172 1.88 -8.85 8.13
N ILE A 173 2.34 -7.60 8.30
CA ILE A 173 2.87 -6.82 7.19
C ILE A 173 4.17 -7.45 6.67
N ALA A 174 5.05 -7.95 7.56
CA ALA A 174 6.24 -8.69 7.13
C ALA A 174 5.86 -9.90 6.26
N TRP A 175 4.86 -10.70 6.66
CA TRP A 175 4.40 -11.85 5.88
C TRP A 175 3.85 -11.45 4.51
N ILE A 176 2.90 -10.51 4.44
CA ILE A 176 2.32 -10.06 3.16
C ILE A 176 3.33 -9.25 2.33
N SER A 177 4.44 -8.79 2.89
CA SER A 177 5.51 -8.17 2.11
C SER A 177 6.45 -9.18 1.44
N THR A 178 6.34 -10.48 1.76
CA THR A 178 7.02 -11.54 1.01
C THR A 178 6.44 -11.69 -0.39
N SER A 179 7.22 -12.24 -1.33
CA SER A 179 6.77 -12.46 -2.70
C SER A 179 5.72 -13.59 -2.76
N PRO A 180 4.54 -13.37 -3.37
CA PRO A 180 3.49 -14.39 -3.49
C PRO A 180 3.99 -15.70 -4.11
N ASP A 181 4.84 -15.63 -5.14
CA ASP A 181 5.44 -16.80 -5.78
C ASP A 181 6.24 -17.66 -4.80
N SER A 182 6.97 -17.02 -3.87
CA SER A 182 7.75 -17.73 -2.85
C SER A 182 6.86 -18.44 -1.84
N VAL A 183 5.69 -17.86 -1.53
CA VAL A 183 4.70 -18.44 -0.62
C VAL A 183 3.94 -19.58 -1.30
N CYS A 184 3.50 -19.38 -2.55
CA CYS A 184 2.77 -20.39 -3.30
C CYS A 184 3.62 -21.61 -3.65
N GLY A 185 4.94 -21.45 -3.77
CA GLY A 185 5.88 -22.56 -3.90
C GLY A 185 5.92 -23.52 -2.71
N LEU A 186 5.32 -23.15 -1.56
CA LEU A 186 5.26 -23.98 -0.36
C LEU A 186 4.13 -25.01 -0.40
N GLY A 187 3.12 -24.82 -1.26
CA GLY A 187 2.03 -25.76 -1.46
C GLY A 187 0.67 -25.08 -1.56
N LEU A 188 -0.30 -25.81 -2.13
CA LEU A 188 -1.64 -25.29 -2.44
C LEU A 188 -2.36 -24.71 -1.23
N TYR A 189 -2.24 -25.36 -0.06
CA TYR A 189 -2.87 -24.89 1.17
C TYR A 189 -2.37 -23.51 1.60
N VAL A 190 -1.05 -23.35 1.68
CA VAL A 190 -0.40 -22.08 2.07
C VAL A 190 -0.69 -21.01 1.02
N CYS A 191 -0.63 -21.37 -0.26
CA CYS A 191 -0.97 -20.48 -1.38
C CYS A 191 -2.41 -19.97 -1.29
N SER A 192 -3.38 -20.86 -1.03
CA SER A 192 -4.78 -20.46 -0.92
C SER A 192 -5.07 -19.58 0.28
N GLY A 193 -4.46 -19.86 1.44
CA GLY A 193 -4.62 -19.04 2.63
C GLY A 193 -3.97 -17.66 2.46
N ASP A 194 -2.80 -17.59 1.83
CA ASP A 194 -2.08 -16.34 1.58
C ASP A 194 -2.82 -15.48 0.53
N ALA A 195 -3.31 -16.11 -0.54
CA ALA A 195 -4.12 -15.45 -1.54
C ALA A 195 -5.43 -14.89 -0.95
N GLU A 196 -6.13 -15.65 -0.11
CA GLU A 196 -7.33 -15.17 0.59
C GLU A 196 -7.00 -14.03 1.55
N LEU A 197 -5.92 -14.14 2.35
CA LEU A 197 -5.48 -13.11 3.28
C LEU A 197 -5.18 -11.78 2.56
N ARG A 198 -4.36 -11.82 1.51
CA ARG A 198 -4.02 -10.64 0.69
C ARG A 198 -5.25 -10.06 0.00
N SER A 199 -6.13 -10.91 -0.51
CA SER A 199 -7.37 -10.50 -1.16
C SER A 199 -8.32 -9.81 -0.18
N MET A 200 -8.44 -10.29 1.05
CA MET A 200 -9.31 -9.67 2.06
C MET A 200 -8.76 -8.35 2.58
N LEU A 201 -7.44 -8.21 2.66
CA LEU A 201 -6.79 -6.97 3.08
C LEU A 201 -6.59 -5.98 1.93
N HIS A 202 -6.72 -6.43 0.67
CA HIS A 202 -6.39 -5.66 -0.53
C HIS A 202 -4.95 -5.14 -0.53
N LEU A 203 -4.04 -5.86 0.12
CA LEU A 203 -2.62 -5.54 0.23
C LEU A 203 -1.79 -6.58 -0.51
N GLN A 204 -1.06 -6.15 -1.54
CA GLN A 204 -0.17 -6.97 -2.35
C GLN A 204 0.84 -6.10 -3.10
N GLY A 205 1.83 -6.72 -3.76
CA GLY A 205 2.75 -6.02 -4.65
C GLY A 205 3.84 -5.19 -3.96
N PHE A 206 4.09 -5.41 -2.66
CA PHE A 206 5.16 -4.75 -1.92
C PHE A 206 6.54 -4.92 -2.58
N GLU A 207 6.77 -6.03 -3.29
CA GLU A 207 7.99 -6.30 -4.05
C GLU A 207 8.25 -5.29 -5.17
N PHE A 208 7.22 -4.61 -5.64
CA PHE A 208 7.31 -3.56 -6.67
C PHE A 208 7.62 -2.18 -6.10
N GLY A 209 7.73 -2.05 -4.78
CA GLY A 209 8.26 -0.85 -4.15
C GLY A 209 9.67 -0.52 -4.65
N SER A 210 9.97 0.76 -4.80
CA SER A 210 11.24 1.24 -5.33
C SER A 210 11.69 2.50 -4.62
N SER A 211 13.01 2.68 -4.51
CA SER A 211 13.65 3.91 -4.05
C SER A 211 14.68 4.35 -5.07
N TRP A 212 14.88 5.64 -5.23
CA TRP A 212 15.94 6.16 -6.08
C TRP A 212 16.50 7.47 -5.57
N ILE A 213 17.76 7.70 -5.90
CA ILE A 213 18.50 8.92 -5.64
C ILE A 213 18.97 9.49 -6.97
N LEU A 214 18.67 10.75 -7.22
CA LEU A 214 19.34 11.53 -8.25
C LEU A 214 20.20 12.59 -7.59
N PHE A 215 21.40 12.78 -8.11
CA PHE A 215 22.41 13.68 -7.63
C PHE A 215 22.81 14.63 -8.76
N SER A 216 22.95 15.90 -8.39
CA SER A 216 23.63 16.91 -9.17
C SER A 216 24.54 17.72 -8.23
N PRO A 217 25.58 18.42 -8.73
CA PRO A 217 26.49 19.21 -7.90
C PRO A 217 25.81 20.23 -6.97
N GLU A 218 24.60 20.67 -7.30
CA GLU A 218 23.86 21.69 -6.55
C GLU A 218 22.70 21.10 -5.72
N ARG A 219 22.17 19.93 -6.10
CA ARG A 219 20.96 19.37 -5.49
C ARG A 219 20.86 17.86 -5.67
N SER A 220 20.46 17.17 -4.62
CA SER A 220 20.13 15.74 -4.64
C SER A 220 18.68 15.53 -4.27
N LEU A 221 18.04 14.54 -4.90
CA LEU A 221 16.66 14.14 -4.71
C LEU A 221 16.63 12.70 -4.24
N LEU A 222 16.03 12.46 -3.09
CA LEU A 222 15.63 11.13 -2.66
C LEU A 222 14.14 10.94 -2.95
N TYR A 223 13.79 9.84 -3.61
CA TYR A 223 12.41 9.48 -3.92
C TYR A 223 12.13 8.04 -3.48
N GLN A 224 10.91 7.83 -2.97
CA GLN A 224 10.39 6.53 -2.54
C GLN A 224 8.99 6.30 -3.09
N ARG A 225 8.74 5.09 -3.60
CA ARG A 225 7.41 4.56 -3.95
C ARG A 225 7.12 3.30 -3.15
N HIS A 226 6.07 3.34 -2.35
CA HIS A 226 5.45 2.18 -1.73
C HIS A 226 4.26 1.73 -2.57
N VAL A 227 4.23 0.45 -2.93
CA VAL A 227 3.11 -0.19 -3.66
C VAL A 227 2.28 -0.98 -2.66
N LEU A 228 0.95 -0.76 -2.64
CA LEU A 228 0.10 -1.04 -1.49
C LEU A 228 -1.18 -1.83 -1.83
N GLY A 229 -1.11 -2.71 -2.82
CA GLY A 229 -2.29 -3.40 -3.32
C GLY A 229 -3.29 -2.44 -3.97
N ASN A 230 -4.58 -2.70 -3.76
CA ASN A 230 -5.70 -1.90 -4.23
C ASN A 230 -6.54 -1.30 -3.10
N ALA A 231 -6.10 -1.44 -1.85
CA ALA A 231 -6.71 -0.78 -0.70
C ALA A 231 -6.51 0.74 -0.79
N VAL A 232 -7.61 1.50 -0.85
CA VAL A 232 -7.53 2.97 -0.75
C VAL A 232 -7.48 3.51 0.68
N PRO A 233 -7.98 2.82 1.72
CA PRO A 233 -7.71 3.26 3.08
C PRO A 233 -6.21 3.49 3.32
N PRO A 234 -5.83 4.55 4.06
CA PRO A 234 -4.44 4.85 4.34
C PRO A 234 -3.69 3.64 4.93
N VAL A 235 -2.61 3.20 4.28
CA VAL A 235 -1.63 2.26 4.85
C VAL A 235 -0.56 3.03 5.64
N PHE A 236 -0.31 4.27 5.25
CA PHE A 236 0.58 5.18 5.94
C PHE A 236 -0.17 6.38 6.49
N GLN A 237 0.30 6.86 7.64
CA GLN A 237 -0.12 8.11 8.26
C GLN A 237 1.01 9.14 8.09
N GLU A 238 0.70 10.23 7.41
CA GLU A 238 1.57 11.40 7.29
C GLU A 238 1.67 12.13 8.64
N ALA A 239 2.88 12.21 9.22
CA ALA A 239 3.09 12.79 10.54
C ALA A 239 4.43 13.50 10.70
N VAL A 240 4.41 14.56 11.49
CA VAL A 240 5.57 15.26 12.04
C VAL A 240 5.58 15.06 13.56
N LEU A 241 6.67 14.53 14.11
CA LEU A 241 6.91 14.43 15.55
C LEU A 241 7.92 15.50 15.97
N ASN A 242 7.44 16.47 16.75
CA ASN A 242 8.24 17.53 17.34
C ASN A 242 8.37 17.27 18.85
N VAL A 243 9.48 16.67 19.23
CA VAL A 243 9.76 16.30 20.62
C VAL A 243 10.77 17.28 21.20
N GLN A 244 10.45 17.87 22.35
CA GLN A 244 11.31 18.87 22.99
C GLN A 244 12.73 18.34 23.21
N GLY A 245 13.72 19.08 22.69
CA GLY A 245 15.13 18.71 22.82
C GLY A 245 15.60 17.57 21.92
N GLN A 246 14.76 17.11 20.98
CA GLN A 246 15.13 16.14 19.94
C GLN A 246 14.95 16.77 18.56
N SER A 247 15.64 16.20 17.57
CA SER A 247 15.43 16.57 16.18
C SER A 247 14.02 16.21 15.74
N GLU A 248 13.38 17.11 15.00
CA GLU A 248 12.09 16.89 14.37
C GLU A 248 12.15 15.66 13.44
N LEU A 249 11.13 14.83 13.53
CA LEU A 249 10.94 13.65 12.68
C LEU A 249 9.74 13.89 11.77
N GLU A 250 9.96 13.90 10.47
CA GLU A 250 8.92 14.10 9.46
C GLU A 250 8.86 12.88 8.55
N GLY A 251 7.68 12.32 8.28
CA GLY A 251 7.59 11.21 7.34
C GLY A 251 6.27 10.46 7.30
N LEU A 252 6.33 9.25 6.76
CA LEU A 252 5.20 8.33 6.62
C LEU A 252 5.30 7.24 7.67
N SER A 253 4.31 7.14 8.56
CA SER A 253 4.25 6.09 9.58
C SER A 253 3.33 4.95 9.16
N LEU A 254 3.80 3.70 9.19
CA LEU A 254 2.98 2.52 8.89
C LEU A 254 1.89 2.33 9.96
N ILE A 255 0.62 2.34 9.58
CA ILE A 255 -0.48 2.33 10.56
C ILE A 255 -0.46 1.07 11.44
N GLY A 256 -0.86 1.21 12.71
CA GLY A 256 -0.79 0.13 13.70
C GLY A 256 0.62 -0.08 14.28
N THR A 257 1.61 0.67 13.79
CA THR A 257 2.99 0.66 14.28
C THR A 257 3.53 2.10 14.40
N PRO A 258 4.56 2.34 15.23
CA PRO A 258 5.29 3.62 15.22
C PRO A 258 6.41 3.66 14.17
N PHE A 259 6.44 2.72 13.21
CA PHE A 259 7.52 2.61 12.23
C PHE A 259 7.40 3.65 11.12
N PHE A 260 8.48 4.39 10.85
CA PHE A 260 8.60 5.32 9.72
C PHE A 260 9.53 4.74 8.64
N PRO A 261 9.05 3.95 7.67
CA PRO A 261 9.89 3.41 6.60
C PRO A 261 10.48 4.49 5.70
N THR A 262 9.87 5.67 5.63
CA THR A 262 10.45 6.83 4.95
C THR A 262 10.21 8.08 5.78
N GLY A 263 11.23 8.94 5.82
CA GLY A 263 11.18 10.14 6.63
C GLY A 263 12.52 10.88 6.67
N LYS A 264 12.54 11.95 7.46
CA LYS A 264 13.64 12.89 7.64
C LYS A 264 13.84 13.13 9.12
N SER A 265 15.10 13.30 9.48
CA SER A 265 15.51 14.01 10.68
C SER A 265 16.46 15.14 10.28
N GLN A 266 16.96 15.90 11.27
CA GLN A 266 17.98 16.94 11.01
C GLN A 266 19.26 16.39 10.38
N ASN A 267 19.54 15.09 10.53
CA ASN A 267 20.82 14.50 10.15
C ASN A 267 20.79 13.82 8.78
N TYR A 268 19.64 13.31 8.34
CA TYR A 268 19.48 12.64 7.05
C TYR A 268 18.00 12.40 6.73
N ALA A 269 17.72 12.20 5.45
CA ALA A 269 16.50 11.59 4.93
C ALA A 269 16.74 10.12 4.62
N TRP A 270 15.72 9.28 4.77
CA TRP A 270 15.79 7.85 4.45
C TRP A 270 14.56 7.35 3.73
N SER A 271 14.77 6.23 3.06
CA SER A 271 13.72 5.42 2.45
C SER A 271 14.06 3.94 2.66
N ILE A 272 13.10 3.15 3.12
CA ILE A 272 13.19 1.69 3.28
C ILE A 272 12.25 1.02 2.28
N LEU A 273 12.77 0.04 1.56
CA LEU A 273 11.94 -0.90 0.82
C LEU A 273 11.25 -1.84 1.81
N VAL A 274 9.93 -1.68 1.94
CA VAL A 274 9.06 -2.46 2.83
C VAL A 274 8.93 -3.88 2.28
N HIS A 275 9.90 -4.74 2.59
CA HIS A 275 9.98 -6.13 2.12
C HIS A 275 10.61 -7.04 3.18
N SER A 276 10.02 -8.22 3.36
CA SER A 276 10.54 -9.29 4.21
C SER A 276 11.30 -10.33 3.37
N PRO A 277 12.37 -10.94 3.91
CA PRO A 277 13.04 -12.04 3.25
C PRO A 277 12.09 -13.17 2.87
N LYS A 278 12.42 -13.88 1.79
CA LYS A 278 11.59 -15.00 1.30
C LYS A 278 11.35 -16.03 2.40
N ALA A 279 10.09 -16.45 2.54
CA ALA A 279 9.76 -17.68 3.22
C ALA A 279 10.21 -18.86 2.33
N THR A 280 10.93 -19.83 2.89
CA THR A 280 11.46 -20.99 2.14
C THR A 280 11.12 -22.26 2.87
N GLY A 281 10.78 -23.33 2.16
CA GLY A 281 10.43 -24.57 2.85
C GLY A 281 10.73 -25.85 2.10
N ARG A 282 10.68 -26.97 2.83
CA ARG A 282 10.84 -28.33 2.33
C ARG A 282 9.60 -29.14 2.69
N VAL A 283 8.94 -29.70 1.69
CA VAL A 283 7.82 -30.62 1.88
C VAL A 283 8.37 -32.03 2.11
N PHE A 284 8.13 -32.56 3.30
CA PHE A 284 8.32 -33.95 3.68
C PHE A 284 6.96 -34.67 3.67
N TYR A 285 6.93 -35.95 3.32
CA TYR A 285 5.75 -36.78 3.51
C TYR A 285 6.08 -37.72 4.68
N SER A 286 5.46 -37.52 5.85
CA SER A 286 5.57 -38.42 7.00
C SER A 286 4.21 -39.05 7.28
N LEU A 287 4.18 -40.37 7.45
CA LEU A 287 2.98 -41.18 7.67
C LEU A 287 2.61 -41.37 9.14
N ASP A 288 3.33 -40.78 10.10
CA ASP A 288 3.11 -41.15 11.51
C ASP A 288 3.24 -40.00 12.50
N GLN A 289 2.36 -40.08 13.52
CA GLN A 289 2.17 -39.29 14.75
C GLN A 289 1.16 -38.13 14.70
N GLN A 290 0.00 -38.34 15.33
CA GLN A 290 -1.06 -37.36 15.60
C GLN A 290 -0.99 -36.87 17.06
N MET A 291 -1.20 -35.58 17.31
CA MET A 291 -1.51 -35.02 18.64
C MET A 291 -2.63 -33.98 18.50
N HIS A 292 -3.59 -34.02 19.42
CA HIS A 292 -4.90 -33.34 19.31
C HIS A 292 -4.89 -31.95 19.97
N LEU A 293 -5.35 -30.91 19.26
CA LEU A 293 -5.68 -29.59 19.80
C LEU A 293 -7.05 -29.17 19.26
N THR A 294 -7.97 -28.84 20.17
CA THR A 294 -9.37 -28.55 19.83
C THR A 294 -9.57 -27.05 19.56
N PHE A 295 -10.02 -26.71 18.34
CA PHE A 295 -10.43 -25.35 17.96
C PHE A 295 -11.96 -25.20 17.99
N PRO A 296 -12.49 -24.00 18.26
CA PRO A 296 -13.91 -23.72 18.15
C PRO A 296 -14.27 -23.42 16.69
N LEU A 297 -14.25 -24.44 15.82
CA LEU A 297 -15.06 -24.63 14.60
C LEU A 297 -14.53 -25.83 13.78
N ARG A 298 -15.11 -27.00 14.05
CA ARG A 298 -15.29 -28.22 13.22
C ARG A 298 -14.15 -28.88 12.40
N GLU A 299 -12.91 -28.42 12.41
CA GLU A 299 -11.77 -29.23 11.91
C GLU A 299 -10.56 -29.16 12.84
N GLU A 300 -10.03 -30.34 13.18
CA GLU A 300 -8.84 -30.49 14.02
C GLU A 300 -7.59 -30.41 13.15
N ILE A 301 -6.99 -29.23 13.05
CA ILE A 301 -5.73 -29.06 12.32
C ILE A 301 -4.58 -29.33 13.29
N VAL A 302 -3.92 -30.47 13.10
CA VAL A 302 -2.73 -30.85 13.85
C VAL A 302 -1.52 -30.05 13.35
N ILE A 303 -1.08 -29.06 14.13
CA ILE A 303 0.12 -28.28 13.84
C ILE A 303 1.28 -28.83 14.66
N HIS A 304 2.25 -29.49 14.00
CA HIS A 304 3.48 -29.93 14.64
C HIS A 304 4.56 -28.85 14.55
N ARG A 305 4.75 -28.05 15.62
CA ARG A 305 5.89 -27.13 15.74
C ARG A 305 7.05 -27.85 16.44
N ARG A 306 8.03 -28.33 15.67
CA ARG A 306 9.15 -29.15 16.20
C ARG A 306 10.39 -28.29 16.56
N THR A 307 10.58 -27.14 15.93
CA THR A 307 11.60 -26.10 16.19
C THR A 307 11.17 -24.76 15.56
N ASP A 308 11.98 -23.69 15.67
CA ASP A 308 11.81 -22.34 15.06
C ASP A 308 11.64 -22.32 13.51
N SER A 309 11.42 -23.46 12.86
CA SER A 309 11.37 -23.63 11.40
C SER A 309 10.47 -24.76 10.86
N THR A 310 9.71 -25.52 11.67
CA THR A 310 8.96 -26.71 11.17
C THR A 310 7.45 -26.59 11.31
N PHE A 311 6.71 -26.97 10.25
CA PHE A 311 5.24 -26.98 10.18
C PHE A 311 4.73 -28.29 9.55
N SER A 312 3.42 -28.56 9.62
CA SER A 312 2.79 -29.71 8.97
C SER A 312 1.41 -29.34 8.44
N THR A 313 1.11 -29.73 7.20
CA THR A 313 -0.23 -29.68 6.63
C THR A 313 -0.82 -31.09 6.58
N PRO A 314 -2.16 -31.25 6.50
CA PRO A 314 -2.77 -32.57 6.33
C PRO A 314 -2.19 -33.30 5.10
N GLY A 315 -1.53 -34.44 5.33
CA GLY A 315 -0.92 -35.27 4.28
C GLY A 315 0.52 -34.91 3.87
N ALA A 316 1.10 -33.81 4.36
CA ALA A 316 2.50 -33.47 4.13
C ALA A 316 3.10 -32.62 5.28
N LEU A 317 4.22 -33.06 5.85
CA LEU A 317 4.97 -32.29 6.83
C LEU A 317 5.85 -31.25 6.11
N GLN A 318 5.66 -29.95 6.32
CA GLN A 318 6.42 -28.90 5.62
C GLN A 318 7.35 -28.14 6.57
N GLU A 319 8.66 -28.25 6.42
CA GLU A 319 9.57 -27.33 7.12
C GLU A 319 9.51 -25.97 6.44
N LEU A 320 9.15 -24.90 7.14
CA LEU A 320 9.09 -23.53 6.62
C LEU A 320 10.03 -22.63 7.44
N LYS A 321 10.94 -21.97 6.74
CA LYS A 321 11.91 -21.02 7.28
C LYS A 321 11.52 -19.62 6.85
N TRP A 322 11.25 -18.78 7.84
CA TRP A 322 11.00 -17.37 7.68
C TRP A 322 11.45 -16.65 8.95
N SER A 323 12.01 -15.44 8.82
CA SER A 323 12.52 -14.66 9.95
C SER A 323 11.44 -14.38 11.00
N GLY A 324 10.18 -14.20 10.56
CA GLY A 324 9.03 -13.95 11.42
C GLY A 324 8.64 -15.06 12.38
N PHE A 325 9.25 -16.25 12.29
CA PHE A 325 9.06 -17.31 13.31
C PHE A 325 9.90 -17.12 14.57
N SER A 326 10.89 -16.24 14.52
CA SER A 326 11.66 -15.88 15.69
C SER A 326 10.90 -14.89 16.59
N ALA A 327 11.07 -15.04 17.90
CA ALA A 327 10.49 -14.14 18.91
C ALA A 327 11.30 -12.83 19.05
N VAL A 328 11.66 -12.22 17.92
CA VAL A 328 12.38 -10.93 17.82
C VAL A 328 11.48 -9.87 17.20
N SER A 329 11.79 -8.59 17.37
CA SER A 329 11.07 -7.49 16.73
C SER A 329 12.07 -6.47 16.20
N ASP A 330 11.67 -5.74 15.15
CA ASP A 330 12.43 -4.62 14.60
C ASP A 330 12.10 -3.29 15.28
N ALA A 331 11.33 -3.32 16.39
CA ALA A 331 11.02 -2.15 17.22
C ALA A 331 12.26 -1.30 17.55
N LYS A 332 13.39 -1.94 17.90
CA LYS A 332 14.67 -1.25 18.11
C LYS A 332 15.07 -0.37 16.94
N SER A 333 15.01 -0.96 15.75
CA SER A 333 15.41 -0.34 14.49
C SER A 333 14.47 0.79 14.12
N TRP A 334 13.17 0.66 14.39
CA TRP A 334 12.21 1.75 14.16
C TRP A 334 12.57 3.00 14.96
N PHE A 335 12.94 2.84 16.24
CA PHE A 335 13.23 3.98 17.12
C PHE A 335 14.64 4.54 16.95
N SER A 336 15.59 3.72 16.49
CA SER A 336 16.96 4.18 16.22
C SER A 336 17.11 4.85 14.86
N LEU A 337 16.35 4.42 13.85
CA LEU A 337 16.48 4.86 12.45
C LEU A 337 16.43 6.39 12.25
N PRO A 338 15.67 7.19 13.02
CA PRO A 338 15.72 8.66 12.89
C PRO A 338 17.00 9.30 13.45
N ARG A 339 17.80 8.55 14.24
CA ARG A 339 18.97 9.04 14.98
C ARG A 339 20.30 8.49 14.48
N VAL A 340 20.34 7.26 13.95
CA VAL A 340 21.55 6.63 13.39
C VAL A 340 21.46 6.37 11.88
N SER A 341 22.58 6.56 11.16
CA SER A 341 22.70 6.32 9.71
C SER A 341 22.70 4.82 9.32
N SER A 342 22.35 3.93 10.23
CA SER A 342 22.14 2.50 9.94
C SER A 342 21.23 1.88 11.01
N ALA A 343 20.35 0.98 10.60
CA ALA A 343 19.53 0.18 11.49
C ALA A 343 19.56 -1.28 11.02
N ALA A 344 19.52 -2.22 11.96
CA ALA A 344 19.60 -3.64 11.67
C ALA A 344 18.21 -4.27 11.79
N PHE A 345 17.61 -4.62 10.65
CA PHE A 345 16.33 -5.31 10.62
C PHE A 345 16.56 -6.82 10.64
N GLN A 346 15.76 -7.52 11.43
CA GLN A 346 15.77 -8.97 11.62
C GLN A 346 14.57 -9.61 10.91
N LEU A 347 13.40 -8.98 10.99
CA LEU A 347 12.17 -9.46 10.34
C LEU A 347 12.08 -8.96 8.90
N TRP A 348 12.47 -7.71 8.70
CA TRP A 348 12.51 -7.04 7.40
C TRP A 348 13.91 -7.10 6.80
N GLN A 349 14.01 -7.01 5.47
CA GLN A 349 15.33 -6.93 4.83
C GLN A 349 16.01 -5.59 5.12
N GLY A 350 15.23 -4.53 5.35
CA GLY A 350 15.74 -3.23 5.77
C GLY A 350 16.70 -2.61 4.75
N ALA A 351 16.49 -2.85 3.45
CA ALA A 351 17.30 -2.25 2.39
C ALA A 351 16.70 -0.92 1.93
N GLY A 352 17.55 0.06 1.61
CA GLY A 352 17.08 1.40 1.30
C GLY A 352 18.19 2.41 0.95
N ILE A 353 17.83 3.70 0.90
CA ILE A 353 18.76 4.81 0.65
C ILE A 353 18.69 5.82 1.79
N LEU A 354 19.86 6.30 2.20
CA LEU A 354 20.06 7.42 3.10
C LEU A 354 20.66 8.61 2.33
N MET A 355 20.19 9.81 2.62
CA MET A 355 20.70 11.06 2.06
C MET A 355 20.93 12.07 3.17
N SER A 356 22.18 12.53 3.32
CA SER A 356 22.56 13.60 4.23
C SER A 356 22.09 14.98 3.73
N PRO A 357 21.98 16.00 4.60
CA PRO A 357 21.61 17.36 4.20
C PRO A 357 22.53 18.00 3.15
N ASP A 358 23.80 17.60 3.09
CA ASP A 358 24.77 18.05 2.08
C ASP A 358 24.56 17.38 0.71
N GLY A 359 23.64 16.42 0.61
CA GLY A 359 23.35 15.65 -0.61
C GLY A 359 24.23 14.41 -0.80
N SER A 360 25.18 14.14 0.12
CA SER A 360 25.85 12.84 0.14
C SER A 360 24.85 11.73 0.47
N TRP A 361 25.03 10.56 -0.13
CA TRP A 361 24.09 9.46 0.02
C TRP A 361 24.80 8.12 0.10
N ASN A 362 24.12 7.15 0.71
CA ASN A 362 24.55 5.76 0.71
C ASN A 362 23.34 4.83 0.66
N VAL A 363 23.54 3.67 0.04
CA VAL A 363 22.61 2.55 0.18
C VAL A 363 22.85 1.91 1.55
N PHE A 364 21.79 1.50 2.23
CA PHE A 364 21.88 0.66 3.44
C PHE A 364 21.15 -0.65 3.22
N GLY A 365 21.57 -1.70 3.94
CA GLY A 365 21.16 -3.08 3.67
C GLY A 365 21.65 -3.59 2.31
N GLU A 366 21.09 -4.71 1.87
CA GLU A 366 21.43 -5.34 0.58
C GLU A 366 20.17 -5.42 -0.30
N PRO A 367 19.84 -4.36 -1.04
CA PRO A 367 18.72 -4.39 -1.97
C PRO A 367 18.97 -5.43 -3.07
N LYS A 368 17.91 -6.15 -3.45
CA LYS A 368 18.02 -7.26 -4.40
C LYS A 368 18.35 -6.80 -5.82
N PHE A 369 17.84 -5.65 -6.23
CA PHE A 369 18.13 -5.04 -7.52
C PHE A 369 18.62 -3.61 -7.35
N VAL A 370 19.71 -3.30 -8.03
CA VAL A 370 20.44 -2.03 -7.97
C VAL A 370 20.81 -1.68 -9.40
N PHE A 371 20.26 -0.59 -9.93
CA PHE A 371 20.50 -0.11 -11.29
C PHE A 371 21.08 1.30 -11.24
N PRO A 372 22.36 1.50 -11.61
CA PRO A 372 22.93 2.83 -11.73
C PRO A 372 22.26 3.59 -12.88
N VAL A 373 22.18 4.91 -12.74
CA VAL A 373 21.82 5.86 -13.81
C VAL A 373 22.87 6.97 -13.84
N ASP A 374 23.01 7.70 -14.95
CA ASP A 374 24.05 8.73 -15.11
C ASP A 374 24.14 9.72 -13.94
N SER A 375 23.00 10.08 -13.35
CA SER A 375 22.89 11.02 -12.24
C SER A 375 22.62 10.35 -10.90
N GLY A 376 22.75 9.02 -10.74
CA GLY A 376 22.50 8.37 -9.44
C GLY A 376 22.20 6.88 -9.51
N LEU A 377 21.16 6.46 -8.79
CA LEU A 377 20.85 5.05 -8.57
C LEU A 377 19.36 4.81 -8.34
N VAL A 378 18.87 3.68 -8.86
CA VAL A 378 17.55 3.11 -8.55
C VAL A 378 17.69 1.75 -7.89
N ILE A 379 16.95 1.51 -6.80
CA ILE A 379 16.89 0.23 -6.09
C ILE A 379 15.45 -0.30 -5.98
N GLY A 380 15.31 -1.62 -5.87
CA GLY A 380 14.02 -2.28 -5.68
C GLY A 380 14.14 -3.77 -5.37
N ASN A 381 13.00 -4.43 -5.18
CA ASN A 381 12.92 -5.87 -4.87
C ASN A 381 12.41 -6.74 -6.03
N ASN A 382 11.99 -6.09 -7.12
CA ASN A 382 11.53 -6.72 -8.35
C ASN A 382 12.39 -6.25 -9.55
N PRO A 383 12.77 -7.15 -10.49
CA PRO A 383 13.61 -6.78 -11.64
C PRO A 383 12.95 -5.76 -12.59
N GLN A 384 11.63 -5.54 -12.49
CA GLN A 384 10.93 -4.50 -13.26
C GLN A 384 11.40 -3.08 -12.90
N VAL A 385 12.00 -2.87 -11.72
CA VAL A 385 12.54 -1.55 -11.33
C VAL A 385 13.59 -1.01 -12.30
N ARG A 386 14.19 -1.87 -13.14
CA ARG A 386 15.06 -1.47 -14.26
C ARG A 386 14.41 -0.47 -15.22
N HIS A 387 13.09 -0.53 -15.39
CA HIS A 387 12.38 0.35 -16.32
C HIS A 387 12.34 1.79 -15.80
N ALA A 388 12.23 1.98 -14.49
CA ALA A 388 12.41 3.30 -13.88
C ALA A 388 13.85 3.81 -14.09
N ALA A 389 14.86 2.95 -13.95
CA ALA A 389 16.25 3.33 -14.24
C ALA A 389 16.43 3.78 -15.70
N LEU A 390 15.90 3.04 -16.69
CA LEU A 390 15.94 3.44 -18.11
C LEU A 390 15.18 4.74 -18.41
N TYR A 391 14.20 5.12 -17.59
CA TYR A 391 13.51 6.39 -17.73
C TYR A 391 14.33 7.54 -17.12
N LEU A 392 14.90 7.31 -15.94
CA LEU A 392 15.66 8.30 -15.18
C LEU A 392 17.06 8.55 -15.77
N ASP A 393 17.57 7.62 -16.58
CA ASP A 393 18.85 7.77 -17.28
C ASP A 393 18.78 8.96 -18.26
N GLY A 394 19.57 10.01 -17.99
CA GLY A 394 19.55 11.27 -18.73
C GLY A 394 18.61 12.35 -18.18
N ILE A 395 17.86 12.11 -17.09
CA ILE A 395 17.10 13.16 -16.42
C ILE A 395 18.05 14.06 -15.61
N ASP A 396 18.00 15.36 -15.90
CA ASP A 396 18.63 16.40 -15.08
C ASP A 396 17.62 16.87 -14.03
N PRO A 397 17.82 16.54 -12.74
CA PRO A 397 16.83 16.85 -11.71
C PRO A 397 16.64 18.36 -11.50
N ARG A 398 17.52 19.23 -12.04
CA ARG A 398 17.42 20.69 -11.91
C ARG A 398 16.40 21.32 -12.86
N ARG A 399 16.00 20.63 -13.93
CA ARG A 399 15.30 21.23 -15.06
C ARG A 399 13.84 20.82 -15.20
N SER A 400 13.34 19.93 -14.35
CA SER A 400 11.98 19.41 -14.49
C SER A 400 11.38 19.07 -13.13
N ASP A 401 10.05 19.12 -13.07
CA ASP A 401 9.29 18.85 -11.86
C ASP A 401 9.16 17.34 -11.63
N VAL A 402 9.35 16.90 -10.38
CA VAL A 402 9.28 15.49 -9.99
C VAL A 402 7.91 14.92 -10.32
N ASP A 403 6.84 15.69 -10.08
CA ASP A 403 5.45 15.28 -10.35
C ASP A 403 5.23 14.92 -11.83
N THR A 404 5.92 15.62 -12.74
CA THR A 404 5.86 15.34 -14.19
C THR A 404 6.47 13.99 -14.54
N TRP A 405 7.61 13.62 -13.93
CA TRP A 405 8.27 12.35 -14.25
C TRP A 405 7.49 11.17 -13.71
N VAL A 406 7.02 11.25 -12.47
CA VAL A 406 6.40 10.13 -11.76
C VAL A 406 4.98 9.81 -12.27
N THR A 407 4.41 10.72 -13.05
CA THR A 407 3.15 10.58 -13.78
C THR A 407 3.34 10.22 -15.25
N ASP A 408 4.57 10.15 -15.76
CA ASP A 408 4.78 9.90 -17.19
C ASP A 408 4.43 8.46 -17.56
N THR A 409 3.59 8.34 -18.59
CA THR A 409 3.10 7.07 -19.14
C THR A 409 3.91 6.61 -20.34
N GLN A 410 4.98 7.32 -20.72
CA GLN A 410 5.90 6.89 -21.78
C GLN A 410 6.79 5.75 -21.32
N SER A 411 6.94 4.73 -22.17
CA SER A 411 7.89 3.63 -21.93
C SER A 411 9.08 3.68 -22.89
N ASN A 412 10.24 4.08 -22.37
CA ASN A 412 11.51 4.03 -23.11
C ASN A 412 11.86 2.59 -23.54
N TRP A 413 11.60 1.61 -22.66
CA TRP A 413 11.85 0.21 -22.99
C TRP A 413 11.02 -0.29 -24.18
N VAL A 414 9.72 0.06 -24.23
CA VAL A 414 8.86 -0.33 -25.37
C VAL A 414 9.30 0.38 -26.64
N ARG A 415 9.61 1.68 -26.58
CA ARG A 415 10.13 2.44 -27.73
C ARG A 415 11.35 1.76 -28.35
N ASP A 416 12.27 1.27 -27.52
CA ASP A 416 13.53 0.71 -27.98
C ASP A 416 13.39 -0.74 -28.47
N THR A 417 12.35 -1.47 -28.03
CA THR A 417 12.14 -2.90 -28.35
C THR A 417 11.07 -3.16 -29.41
N LEU A 418 10.05 -2.29 -29.55
CA LEU A 418 8.93 -2.51 -30.46
C LEU A 418 9.36 -2.60 -31.92
N SER A 419 10.32 -1.77 -32.34
CA SER A 419 10.86 -1.79 -33.71
C SER A 419 11.45 -3.16 -34.08
N THR A 420 12.12 -3.80 -33.14
CA THR A 420 12.68 -5.16 -33.31
C THR A 420 11.57 -6.20 -33.39
N MET A 421 10.52 -6.06 -32.56
CA MET A 421 9.35 -6.95 -32.63
C MET A 421 8.63 -6.81 -33.99
N LEU A 422 8.42 -5.59 -34.47
CA LEU A 422 7.76 -5.33 -35.75
C LEU A 422 8.59 -5.84 -36.94
N ALA A 423 9.92 -5.68 -36.91
CA ALA A 423 10.81 -6.15 -37.97
C ALA A 423 10.84 -7.69 -38.13
N SER A 424 10.37 -8.42 -37.12
CA SER A 424 10.29 -9.89 -37.17
C SER A 424 9.02 -10.43 -37.85
N LEU A 425 8.04 -9.57 -38.12
CA LEU A 425 6.79 -9.95 -38.78
C LEU A 425 7.04 -10.05 -40.31
N PRO A 426 6.42 -11.01 -41.02
CA PRO A 426 6.52 -11.13 -42.47
C PRO A 426 5.66 -10.07 -43.18
N ILE A 427 5.99 -8.80 -42.95
CA ILE A 427 5.29 -7.64 -43.52
C ILE A 427 6.19 -7.06 -44.61
N ASP A 428 5.91 -7.37 -45.88
CA ASP A 428 6.74 -6.97 -47.04
C ASP A 428 6.82 -5.43 -47.22
N SER A 429 5.89 -4.68 -46.62
CA SER A 429 6.04 -3.25 -46.36
C SER A 429 4.99 -2.80 -45.34
N VAL A 430 5.40 -1.95 -44.39
CA VAL A 430 4.54 -1.39 -43.32
C VAL A 430 3.26 -0.69 -43.87
N GLU A 431 3.24 -0.38 -45.17
CA GLU A 431 2.13 0.25 -45.88
C GLU A 431 1.19 -0.75 -46.61
N GLN A 432 1.58 -2.00 -46.80
CA GLN A 432 0.73 -3.03 -47.41
C GLN A 432 0.30 -4.02 -46.33
N ALA A 433 -0.99 -3.93 -45.98
CA ALA A 433 -1.76 -4.95 -45.29
C ALA A 433 -1.17 -6.36 -45.43
N LEU A 434 -1.05 -7.11 -44.32
CA LEU A 434 -0.70 -8.53 -44.34
C LEU A 434 -1.57 -9.23 -45.40
N PRO A 435 -1.01 -9.73 -46.51
CA PRO A 435 -1.80 -10.21 -47.63
C PRO A 435 -2.75 -11.34 -47.19
N GLY A 436 -4.06 -11.08 -47.21
CA GLY A 436 -5.09 -12.04 -46.78
C GLY A 436 -5.53 -11.94 -45.31
N ALA A 437 -4.99 -11.02 -44.51
CA ALA A 437 -5.43 -10.81 -43.14
C ALA A 437 -6.82 -10.14 -43.08
N PRO A 438 -7.72 -10.56 -42.16
CA PRO A 438 -9.00 -9.89 -41.93
C PRO A 438 -8.84 -8.39 -41.64
N ALA A 439 -9.78 -7.56 -42.14
CA ALA A 439 -9.76 -6.10 -42.00
C ALA A 439 -9.44 -5.56 -40.57
N PRO A 440 -9.91 -6.19 -39.46
CA PRO A 440 -9.57 -5.75 -38.11
C PRO A 440 -8.06 -5.76 -37.78
N ILE A 441 -7.27 -6.59 -38.46
CA ILE A 441 -5.83 -6.77 -38.21
C ILE A 441 -5.00 -5.62 -38.80
N ASN A 442 -5.30 -5.22 -40.04
CA ASN A 442 -4.58 -4.14 -40.69
C ASN A 442 -4.81 -2.79 -39.99
N SER A 443 -6.06 -2.53 -39.57
CA SER A 443 -6.38 -1.34 -38.77
C SER A 443 -5.70 -1.35 -37.40
N ALA A 444 -5.65 -2.50 -36.72
CA ALA A 444 -4.94 -2.65 -35.45
C ALA A 444 -3.43 -2.36 -35.59
N LEU A 445 -2.79 -2.87 -36.64
CA LEU A 445 -1.39 -2.60 -36.95
C LEU A 445 -1.13 -1.10 -37.17
N THR A 446 -2.02 -0.40 -37.88
CA THR A 446 -1.90 1.07 -38.06
C THR A 446 -1.85 1.81 -36.72
N TYR A 447 -2.68 1.44 -35.74
CA TYR A 447 -2.63 2.04 -34.41
C TYR A 447 -1.31 1.73 -33.69
N LEU A 448 -0.81 0.50 -33.79
CA LEU A 448 0.44 0.09 -33.14
C LEU A 448 1.69 0.75 -33.75
N ILE A 449 1.75 0.87 -35.08
CA ILE A 449 2.88 1.47 -35.80
C ILE A 449 2.98 2.98 -35.57
N ASN A 450 1.84 3.67 -35.50
CA ASN A 450 1.79 5.12 -35.29
C ASN A 450 1.69 5.51 -33.80
N TRP A 451 1.81 4.55 -32.88
CA TRP A 451 1.73 4.79 -31.45
C TRP A 451 2.99 5.49 -30.93
N ASP A 452 2.82 6.39 -29.96
CA ASP A 452 3.87 7.18 -29.33
C ASP A 452 4.47 6.53 -28.06
N TYR A 453 4.19 5.24 -27.86
CA TYR A 453 4.67 4.43 -26.73
C TYR A 453 4.16 4.90 -25.36
N ARG A 454 3.07 5.68 -25.33
CA ARG A 454 2.41 6.12 -24.09
C ARG A 454 1.23 5.24 -23.72
N PHE A 455 1.21 4.84 -22.45
CA PHE A 455 0.15 4.06 -21.82
C PHE A 455 -0.91 4.97 -21.18
N ASP A 456 -1.39 5.97 -21.93
CA ASP A 456 -2.50 6.80 -21.49
C ASP A 456 -3.84 6.08 -21.65
N SER A 457 -4.86 6.54 -20.92
CA SER A 457 -6.21 5.92 -20.93
C SER A 457 -6.89 5.87 -22.31
N GLN A 458 -6.47 6.70 -23.26
CA GLN A 458 -7.04 6.81 -24.60
C GLN A 458 -6.22 6.05 -25.66
N SER A 459 -5.13 5.40 -25.25
CA SER A 459 -4.20 4.77 -26.18
C SER A 459 -4.71 3.39 -26.63
N ILE A 460 -5.02 3.25 -27.92
CA ILE A 460 -5.33 1.96 -28.54
C ILE A 460 -4.05 1.16 -28.79
N GLY A 461 -2.97 1.85 -29.18
CA GLY A 461 -1.67 1.24 -29.44
C GLY A 461 -1.10 0.53 -28.20
N ALA A 462 -1.25 1.14 -27.02
CA ALA A 462 -0.87 0.56 -25.74
C ALA A 462 -1.59 -0.78 -25.48
N THR A 463 -2.90 -0.82 -25.71
CA THR A 463 -3.71 -2.03 -25.52
C THR A 463 -3.25 -3.16 -26.42
N ILE A 464 -3.08 -2.87 -27.71
CA ILE A 464 -2.66 -3.85 -28.71
C ILE A 464 -1.26 -4.37 -28.36
N TYR A 465 -0.33 -3.47 -28.01
CA TYR A 465 1.01 -3.84 -27.58
C TYR A 465 0.98 -4.74 -26.35
N HIS A 466 0.25 -4.38 -25.29
CA HIS A 466 0.23 -5.17 -24.06
C HIS A 466 -0.38 -6.55 -24.29
N GLU A 467 -1.50 -6.65 -25.01
CA GLU A 467 -2.08 -7.96 -25.36
C GLU A 467 -1.14 -8.81 -26.21
N TRP A 468 -0.38 -8.18 -27.13
CA TRP A 468 0.62 -8.88 -27.92
C TRP A 468 1.79 -9.36 -27.06
N ALA A 469 2.33 -8.49 -26.20
CA ALA A 469 3.41 -8.80 -25.28
C ALA A 469 3.03 -9.92 -24.31
N MET A 470 1.78 -9.95 -23.82
CA MET A 470 1.28 -10.99 -22.90
C MET A 470 1.07 -12.35 -23.57
N SER A 471 1.07 -12.44 -24.90
CA SER A 471 1.04 -13.72 -25.63
C SER A 471 2.41 -14.46 -25.62
N THR A 472 3.27 -14.19 -24.61
CA THR A 472 4.58 -14.84 -24.44
C THR A 472 4.45 -16.36 -24.48
N GLY A 473 5.11 -17.01 -25.44
CA GLY A 473 5.05 -18.46 -25.65
C GLY A 473 4.64 -18.89 -27.06
N ARG A 474 4.26 -17.94 -27.92
CA ARG A 474 4.10 -18.14 -29.36
C ARG A 474 5.15 -17.36 -30.14
N ASP A 475 5.31 -17.67 -31.42
CA ASP A 475 6.02 -16.78 -32.34
C ASP A 475 5.31 -15.42 -32.42
N LEU A 476 6.07 -14.38 -32.77
CA LEU A 476 5.61 -13.00 -32.69
C LEU A 476 4.41 -12.72 -33.59
N GLU A 477 4.34 -13.36 -34.75
CA GLU A 477 3.20 -13.24 -35.66
C GLU A 477 1.95 -13.86 -35.04
N THR A 478 1.98 -15.15 -34.69
CA THR A 478 0.83 -15.85 -34.08
C THR A 478 0.36 -15.15 -32.80
N GLY A 479 1.28 -14.67 -31.97
CA GLY A 479 0.97 -13.94 -30.74
C GLY A 479 0.18 -12.64 -31.00
N LEU A 480 0.47 -11.94 -32.10
CA LEU A 480 -0.25 -10.73 -32.52
C LEU A 480 -1.66 -11.06 -33.02
N TYR A 481 -1.79 -12.07 -33.88
CA TYR A 481 -3.09 -12.56 -34.37
C TYR A 481 -4.00 -12.98 -33.21
N ASP A 482 -3.45 -13.69 -32.22
CA ASP A 482 -4.18 -14.11 -31.03
C ASP A 482 -4.61 -12.92 -30.18
N ALA A 483 -3.73 -11.93 -29.97
CA ALA A 483 -4.02 -10.71 -29.23
C ALA A 483 -5.18 -9.93 -29.86
N ILE A 484 -5.09 -9.64 -31.17
CA ILE A 484 -6.16 -8.95 -31.91
C ILE A 484 -7.44 -9.78 -31.91
N GLY A 485 -7.34 -11.10 -32.05
CA GLY A 485 -8.47 -12.01 -31.95
C GLY A 485 -9.17 -11.97 -30.59
N ARG A 486 -8.41 -11.89 -29.49
CA ARG A 486 -8.95 -11.72 -28.13
C ARG A 486 -9.67 -10.39 -27.96
N LEU A 487 -9.04 -9.28 -28.38
CA LEU A 487 -9.64 -7.95 -28.33
C LEU A 487 -10.94 -7.89 -29.16
N THR A 488 -10.91 -8.45 -30.37
CA THR A 488 -12.07 -8.50 -31.26
C THR A 488 -13.22 -9.29 -30.66
N ARG A 489 -12.94 -10.46 -30.06
CA ARG A 489 -13.98 -11.29 -29.41
C ARG A 489 -14.58 -10.61 -28.17
N LYS A 490 -13.76 -9.89 -27.39
CA LYS A 490 -14.18 -9.30 -26.12
C LYS A 490 -14.84 -7.92 -26.27
N PHE A 491 -14.33 -7.08 -27.18
CA PHE A 491 -14.72 -5.67 -27.31
C PHE A 491 -15.32 -5.32 -28.69
N GLY A 492 -15.38 -6.28 -29.61
CA GLY A 492 -15.88 -6.08 -30.96
C GLY A 492 -14.79 -5.68 -31.96
N VAL A 493 -15.16 -5.63 -33.24
CA VAL A 493 -14.27 -5.33 -34.37
C VAL A 493 -13.87 -3.85 -34.47
N ASP A 494 -14.60 -2.96 -33.79
CA ASP A 494 -14.34 -1.53 -33.76
C ASP A 494 -13.22 -1.22 -32.76
N GLN A 495 -12.04 -0.83 -33.27
CA GLN A 495 -10.85 -0.56 -32.45
C GLN A 495 -11.01 0.64 -31.52
N THR A 496 -11.98 1.54 -31.76
CA THR A 496 -12.28 2.63 -30.81
C THR A 496 -12.78 2.11 -29.46
N GLN A 497 -13.19 0.85 -29.39
CA GLN A 497 -13.57 0.18 -28.15
C GLN A 497 -12.35 -0.37 -27.38
N TRP A 498 -11.15 -0.35 -27.96
CA TRP A 498 -9.93 -0.94 -27.40
C TRP A 498 -9.05 0.10 -26.68
N LEU A 499 -9.63 1.22 -26.23
CA LEU A 499 -8.93 2.23 -25.45
C LEU A 499 -8.34 1.61 -24.18
N TRP A 500 -7.09 1.93 -23.87
CA TRP A 500 -6.37 1.43 -22.71
C TRP A 500 -7.19 1.45 -21.42
N GLY A 501 -7.69 2.63 -21.03
CA GLY A 501 -8.42 2.82 -19.78
C GLY A 501 -9.80 2.16 -19.76
N ARG A 502 -10.28 1.64 -20.89
CA ARG A 502 -11.50 0.84 -20.97
C ARG A 502 -11.21 -0.66 -20.93
N VAL A 503 -10.09 -1.08 -21.52
CA VAL A 503 -9.69 -2.49 -21.54
C VAL A 503 -9.08 -2.89 -20.21
N TYR A 504 -8.27 -2.00 -19.65
CA TYR A 504 -7.63 -2.10 -18.35
C TYR A 504 -8.25 -1.07 -17.41
N GLU A 505 -9.29 -1.51 -16.72
CA GLU A 505 -9.84 -0.78 -15.58
C GLU A 505 -9.07 -1.17 -14.33
N SER A 506 -8.90 -0.21 -13.44
CA SER A 506 -8.17 -0.42 -12.20
C SER A 506 -9.15 -0.39 -11.04
N SER A 507 -9.32 -1.53 -10.37
CA SER A 507 -10.24 -1.64 -9.25
C SER A 507 -9.60 -1.07 -7.99
N ARG A 508 -10.26 -0.09 -7.37
CA ARG A 508 -9.88 0.49 -6.08
C ARG A 508 -10.85 0.03 -5.02
N MET A 509 -10.34 -0.44 -3.88
CA MET A 509 -11.15 -1.07 -2.85
C MET A 509 -11.26 -0.14 -1.64
N PHE A 510 -12.49 0.22 -1.28
CA PHE A 510 -12.81 1.08 -0.12
C PHE A 510 -13.68 0.33 0.84
N THR A 511 -13.46 0.53 2.13
CA THR A 511 -14.27 -0.07 3.18
C THR A 511 -15.75 0.28 3.00
N ILE A 512 -16.62 -0.73 3.05
CA ILE A 512 -18.06 -0.50 2.97
C ILE A 512 -18.66 -0.17 4.32
N HIS A 513 -19.64 0.73 4.24
CA HIS A 513 -20.33 1.31 5.38
C HIS A 513 -21.66 0.60 5.68
N ARG A 514 -21.93 -0.55 5.06
CA ARG A 514 -23.17 -1.28 5.32
C ARG A 514 -22.92 -2.77 5.24
N ARG A 515 -23.38 -3.50 6.24
CA ARG A 515 -23.41 -4.95 6.23
C ARG A 515 -24.36 -5.44 5.14
N THR A 516 -23.82 -5.77 3.98
CA THR A 516 -24.44 -6.67 3.01
C THR A 516 -23.62 -7.96 2.99
N ASP A 517 -24.28 -9.09 2.75
CA ASP A 517 -23.94 -10.45 3.20
C ASP A 517 -22.61 -11.08 2.69
N SER A 518 -21.46 -10.37 2.68
CA SER A 518 -20.09 -10.94 2.58
C SER A 518 -18.96 -9.93 2.32
N LYS A 519 -19.22 -8.66 2.01
CA LYS A 519 -18.16 -7.76 1.46
C LYS A 519 -17.60 -6.81 2.52
N ILE A 520 -16.27 -6.69 2.58
CA ILE A 520 -15.56 -5.72 3.42
C ILE A 520 -15.30 -4.43 2.64
N PHE A 521 -15.06 -4.57 1.34
CA PHE A 521 -14.73 -3.48 0.45
C PHE A 521 -15.65 -3.45 -0.79
N GLU A 522 -15.90 -2.26 -1.30
CA GLU A 522 -16.59 -2.02 -2.57
C GLU A 522 -15.58 -1.58 -3.63
N PRO A 523 -15.61 -2.17 -4.83
CA PRO A 523 -14.75 -1.73 -5.92
C PRO A 523 -15.26 -0.41 -6.51
N LEU A 524 -14.33 0.52 -6.75
CA LEU A 524 -14.49 1.61 -7.70
C LEU A 524 -13.60 1.30 -8.90
N GLU A 525 -14.23 1.04 -10.04
CA GLU A 525 -13.51 0.87 -11.28
C GLU A 525 -13.15 2.25 -11.85
N VAL A 526 -11.87 2.43 -12.16
CA VAL A 526 -11.35 3.69 -12.70
C VAL A 526 -10.62 3.43 -14.01
N PRO A 527 -10.80 4.30 -15.03
CA PRO A 527 -10.00 4.20 -16.23
C PRO A 527 -8.53 4.33 -15.89
N SER A 528 -7.77 3.31 -16.27
CA SER A 528 -6.38 3.23 -15.88
C SER A 528 -5.45 4.00 -16.82
N SER A 529 -4.25 4.28 -16.34
CA SER A 529 -3.12 4.83 -17.11
C SER A 529 -1.81 4.34 -16.50
N GLY A 530 -0.77 4.25 -17.32
CA GLY A 530 0.53 3.73 -16.91
C GLY A 530 0.67 2.22 -17.09
N HIS A 531 1.88 1.73 -16.91
CA HIS A 531 2.31 0.35 -17.15
C HIS A 531 3.53 0.04 -16.29
N GLU A 532 3.83 -1.23 -16.03
CA GLU A 532 5.02 -1.65 -15.25
C GLU A 532 6.35 -1.23 -15.89
N THR A 533 6.34 -0.81 -17.16
CA THR A 533 7.51 -0.31 -17.89
C THR A 533 7.56 1.23 -18.00
N THR A 534 6.67 1.94 -17.30
CA THR A 534 6.58 3.41 -17.27
C THR A 534 6.76 3.93 -15.86
N MET A 535 6.98 5.25 -15.70
CA MET A 535 7.04 5.84 -14.37
C MET A 535 5.67 5.88 -13.69
N ALA A 536 4.60 6.19 -14.44
CA ALA A 536 3.23 5.99 -13.98
C ALA A 536 2.95 4.50 -13.77
N TRP A 537 2.92 4.06 -12.52
CA TRP A 537 2.88 2.64 -12.19
C TRP A 537 1.50 2.02 -12.31
N GLY A 538 1.46 0.75 -12.75
CA GLY A 538 0.40 -0.19 -12.36
C GLY A 538 -0.93 -0.09 -13.08
N GLY A 539 -0.94 0.42 -14.31
CA GLY A 539 -2.20 0.62 -15.01
C GLY A 539 -2.81 -0.64 -15.65
N ALA A 540 -2.02 -1.63 -16.05
CA ALA A 540 -2.45 -2.73 -16.93
C ALA A 540 -2.80 -4.05 -16.25
N SER A 541 -2.11 -4.38 -15.15
CA SER A 541 -2.00 -5.77 -14.72
C SER A 541 -2.89 -6.05 -13.51
N ALA A 542 -3.70 -7.11 -13.60
CA ALA A 542 -4.47 -7.64 -12.47
C ALA A 542 -3.58 -8.10 -11.28
N ALA A 543 -2.27 -8.30 -11.52
CA ALA A 543 -1.28 -8.60 -10.48
C ALA A 543 -0.64 -7.33 -9.87
N VAL A 544 -0.87 -6.16 -10.45
CA VAL A 544 -0.26 -4.91 -9.98
C VAL A 544 -1.26 -4.10 -9.18
N ALA A 545 -1.05 -4.19 -7.86
CA ALA A 545 -1.37 -3.21 -6.85
C ALA A 545 -1.34 -1.75 -7.34
N PRO A 546 -2.49 -1.17 -7.72
CA PRO A 546 -2.51 0.09 -8.42
C PRO A 546 -2.54 1.30 -7.46
N VAL A 547 -2.56 1.06 -6.15
CA VAL A 547 -2.44 2.12 -5.13
C VAL A 547 -0.99 2.24 -4.72
N THR A 548 -0.45 3.44 -4.87
CA THR A 548 0.88 3.81 -4.41
C THR A 548 0.85 4.92 -3.38
N TRP A 549 1.86 4.93 -2.53
CA TRP A 549 2.27 6.09 -1.73
C TRP A 549 3.66 6.49 -2.18
N GLU A 550 3.79 7.72 -2.62
CA GLU A 550 5.02 8.27 -3.15
C GLU A 550 5.46 9.40 -2.23
N ALA A 551 6.76 9.50 -2.00
CA ALA A 551 7.34 10.56 -1.20
C ALA A 551 8.70 10.93 -1.77
N TRP A 552 9.02 12.22 -1.75
CA TRP A 552 10.33 12.69 -2.14
C TRP A 552 10.77 13.91 -1.36
N ILE A 553 12.08 14.08 -1.30
CA ILE A 553 12.72 15.16 -0.58
C ILE A 553 14.00 15.55 -1.29
N TRP A 554 14.23 16.85 -1.36
CA TRP A 554 15.50 17.40 -1.80
C TRP A 554 16.48 17.48 -0.63
N ASN A 555 17.78 17.45 -0.89
CA ASN A 555 18.76 17.71 0.16
C ASN A 555 18.62 19.13 0.74
N GLY A 556 19.08 19.31 1.98
CA GLY A 556 18.98 20.55 2.74
C GLY A 556 18.28 20.37 4.07
N THR A 557 18.66 21.15 5.08
CA THR A 557 18.08 21.07 6.43
C THR A 557 16.62 21.48 6.46
N ASP A 558 16.27 22.48 5.65
CA ASP A 558 14.92 23.06 5.59
C ASP A 558 14.05 22.40 4.50
N ALA A 559 14.57 21.37 3.82
CA ALA A 559 13.83 20.69 2.76
C ALA A 559 12.72 19.82 3.36
N HIS A 560 11.50 19.97 2.89
CA HIS A 560 10.37 19.18 3.36
C HIS A 560 10.10 17.98 2.45
N TYR A 561 9.52 16.94 3.01
CA TYR A 561 8.93 15.84 2.29
C TYR A 561 7.70 16.31 1.54
N THR A 562 7.71 16.05 0.25
CA THR A 562 6.51 16.07 -0.58
C THR A 562 5.96 14.66 -0.64
N VAL A 563 4.66 14.51 -0.40
CA VAL A 563 3.93 13.25 -0.42
C VAL A 563 2.91 13.30 -1.54
N ARG A 564 2.79 12.20 -2.28
CA ARG A 564 1.79 11.98 -3.32
C ARG A 564 1.10 10.64 -3.12
N ARG A 565 -0.23 10.63 -3.05
CA ARG A 565 -1.01 9.40 -2.90
C ARG A 565 -2.42 9.50 -3.47
N HIS A 566 -3.03 8.35 -3.71
CA HIS A 566 -4.46 8.28 -3.98
C HIS A 566 -5.27 8.63 -2.73
N ARG A 567 -6.32 9.41 -2.92
CA ARG A 567 -7.34 9.62 -1.89
C ARG A 567 -8.71 9.67 -2.55
N VAL A 568 -9.68 9.05 -1.91
CA VAL A 568 -11.09 9.29 -2.23
C VAL A 568 -11.72 9.86 -0.97
N ASP A 569 -12.33 11.02 -1.11
CA ASP A 569 -13.15 11.59 -0.05
C ASP A 569 -14.50 10.87 -0.06
N ILE A 570 -14.54 9.71 0.58
CA ILE A 570 -15.75 8.90 0.72
C ILE A 570 -16.85 9.58 1.54
N HIS A 571 -16.52 10.67 2.25
CA HIS A 571 -17.45 11.43 3.08
C HIS A 571 -18.04 12.63 2.35
N GLN A 572 -17.50 13.01 1.18
CA GLN A 572 -18.14 13.99 0.32
C GLN A 572 -19.29 13.38 -0.50
N PRO A 573 -20.43 14.08 -0.64
CA PRO A 573 -21.53 13.64 -1.49
C PRO A 573 -21.04 13.51 -2.94
N LEU A 574 -21.24 12.33 -3.53
CA LEU A 574 -20.70 11.98 -4.85
C LEU A 574 -19.16 12.02 -4.93
N GLY A 575 -18.44 12.10 -3.80
CA GLY A 575 -16.97 12.10 -3.74
C GLY A 575 -16.36 10.82 -4.33
N ARG A 576 -17.10 9.70 -4.24
CA ARG A 576 -16.81 8.43 -4.94
C ARG A 576 -16.92 8.52 -6.48
N TYR A 577 -17.51 9.59 -7.02
CA TYR A 577 -17.73 9.80 -8.46
C TYR A 577 -17.01 11.06 -9.00
N THR A 578 -16.41 11.89 -8.14
CA THR A 578 -15.58 13.02 -8.57
C THR A 578 -14.17 12.53 -8.89
N THR A 579 -13.93 12.25 -10.18
CA THR A 579 -12.66 11.93 -10.84
C THR A 579 -11.61 11.21 -9.99
N SER A 580 -11.71 9.89 -10.01
CA SER A 580 -10.95 8.90 -9.26
C SER A 580 -9.45 8.74 -9.60
N ASN A 581 -8.89 9.60 -10.46
CA ASN A 581 -7.46 9.60 -10.82
C ASN A 581 -6.62 10.70 -10.17
N ASN A 582 -7.22 11.52 -9.30
CA ASN A 582 -6.49 12.60 -8.65
C ASN A 582 -5.57 12.04 -7.56
N HIS A 583 -4.28 12.02 -7.85
CA HIS A 583 -3.27 11.95 -6.83
C HIS A 583 -3.23 13.30 -6.11
N PHE A 584 -3.11 13.27 -4.78
CA PHE A 584 -2.95 14.48 -3.98
C PHE A 584 -1.49 14.64 -3.65
N THR A 585 -0.90 15.75 -4.11
CA THR A 585 0.49 16.10 -3.84
C THR A 585 0.52 17.28 -2.86
N PHE A 586 1.24 17.13 -1.74
CA PHE A 586 1.44 18.20 -0.75
C PHE A 586 2.79 18.04 -0.05
N SER A 587 3.31 19.11 0.53
CA SER A 587 4.53 19.09 1.35
C SER A 587 4.23 19.43 2.80
N PHE A 588 4.99 18.87 3.73
CA PHE A 588 4.97 19.35 5.11
C PHE A 588 5.75 20.67 5.27
N PRO A 589 5.57 21.36 6.41
CA PRO A 589 4.33 21.35 7.18
C PRO A 589 3.18 21.89 6.33
N THR A 590 2.00 21.28 6.47
CA THR A 590 0.80 21.82 5.81
C THR A 590 0.20 22.98 6.62
N SER A 591 -0.82 23.64 6.06
CA SER A 591 -1.63 24.57 6.83
C SER A 591 -2.41 23.81 7.93
N TYR A 592 -2.26 24.22 9.19
CA TYR A 592 -2.98 23.61 10.31
C TYR A 592 -4.26 24.40 10.61
N SER A 593 -5.39 23.71 10.66
CA SER A 593 -6.70 24.33 10.83
C SER A 593 -7.32 24.06 12.21
N MET A 594 -6.91 22.98 12.87
CA MET A 594 -7.48 22.51 14.13
C MET A 594 -6.40 22.01 15.08
N THR A 595 -6.69 22.02 16.38
CA THR A 595 -5.79 21.52 17.42
C THR A 595 -6.55 20.67 18.43
N THR A 596 -5.97 19.52 18.77
CA THR A 596 -6.42 18.63 19.85
C THR A 596 -5.34 18.58 20.92
N SER A 597 -5.69 18.85 22.17
CA SER A 597 -4.79 18.64 23.32
C SER A 597 -5.10 17.30 23.99
N LEU A 598 -4.13 16.39 24.01
CA LEU A 598 -4.18 15.24 24.91
C LEU A 598 -3.62 15.67 26.27
N VAL A 599 -4.34 15.36 27.34
CA VAL A 599 -3.96 15.71 28.71
C VAL A 599 -4.01 14.48 29.60
N PRO A 600 -3.16 14.37 30.63
CA PRO A 600 -3.24 13.30 31.61
C PRO A 600 -4.60 13.22 32.32
#